data_AF-A0A374K326-F1
#
_entry.id   AF-A0A374K326-F1
#
_cell.length_a   1.000
_cell.length_b   1.000
_cell.length_c   1.000
_cell.angle_alpha   90.00
_cell.angle_beta   90.00
_cell.angle_gamma   90.00
#
_symmetry.space_group_name_H-M   'P 1'
#
loop_
_entity.id
_entity.type
_entity.pdbx_description
1 polymer ?
#
loop_
_entity_poly.entity_id
_entity_poly.type
_entity_poly.pdbx_seq_one_letter_code
_entity_poly.pdbx_strand_id
1 'polypeptide(L)'
;MNSYVAWGIFGIISGFLAAFADVPLVMPKQGENIKLAGVCPWWADATSKRFRVSFWLSFLGQPGGYIVMWLLADLISKENTSLACILKVVTLIGCYTGLMCHVVFCLKPLLYQKLCRKMPDDESNEVIKVIDPIFNPPMYLAGVMLWFGIAVIVIAAILTGALPVPKWCAFLNPIGSLIVLMPLKKCGVRIIGALGFGFVLLSVLLIIAANAVVF
;
A
#
# COMPACT_ATOMS: atom_id res chain seq x y z
N MET A 1 -26.20 -10.42 5.76
CA MET A 1 -24.90 -10.35 5.07
C MET A 1 -23.85 -10.91 6.02
N ASN A 2 -23.05 -11.90 5.58
CA ASN A 2 -21.94 -12.43 6.37
C ASN A 2 -21.02 -11.26 6.78
N SER A 3 -20.60 -11.19 8.05
CA SER A 3 -19.77 -10.10 8.56
C SER A 3 -18.47 -9.95 7.76
N TYR A 4 -17.89 -11.05 7.30
CA TYR A 4 -16.72 -11.05 6.41
C TYR A 4 -16.98 -10.35 5.07
N VAL A 5 -18.18 -10.47 4.50
CA VAL A 5 -18.56 -9.79 3.26
C VAL A 5 -18.70 -8.28 3.50
N ALA A 6 -19.30 -7.88 4.63
CA ALA A 6 -19.38 -6.47 5.02
C ALA A 6 -17.99 -5.84 5.15
N TRP A 7 -17.08 -6.52 5.83
CA TRP A 7 -15.69 -6.09 5.99
C TRP A 7 -14.89 -6.13 4.69
N GLY A 8 -15.20 -7.06 3.79
CA GLY A 8 -14.64 -7.07 2.44
C GLY A 8 -15.06 -5.84 1.63
N ILE A 9 -16.34 -5.43 1.68
CA ILE A 9 -16.81 -4.21 1.01
C ILE A 9 -16.13 -2.97 1.60
N PHE A 10 -16.05 -2.89 2.93
CA PHE A 10 -15.30 -1.83 3.60
C PHE A 10 -13.83 -1.81 3.14
N GLY A 11 -13.19 -2.97 3.09
CA GLY A 11 -11.82 -3.17 2.60
C GLY A 11 -11.62 -2.69 1.17
N ILE A 12 -12.58 -2.90 0.27
CA ILE A 12 -12.53 -2.39 -1.11
C ILE A 12 -12.51 -0.86 -1.11
N ILE A 13 -13.44 -0.22 -0.38
CA ILE A 13 -13.54 1.24 -0.30
C ILE A 13 -12.24 1.83 0.27
N SER A 14 -11.79 1.27 1.39
CA SER A 14 -10.54 1.62 2.05
C SER A 14 -9.30 1.41 1.16
N GLY A 15 -9.24 0.29 0.44
CA GLY A 15 -8.16 -0.03 -0.49
C GLY A 15 -8.09 0.96 -1.65
N PHE A 16 -9.24 1.40 -2.17
CA PHE A 16 -9.28 2.47 -3.17
C PHE A 16 -8.80 3.80 -2.61
N LEU A 17 -9.24 4.21 -1.40
CA LEU A 17 -8.72 5.41 -0.76
C LEU A 17 -7.19 5.38 -0.63
N ALA A 18 -6.64 4.26 -0.17
CA ALA A 18 -5.20 4.06 -0.07
C ALA A 18 -4.52 4.09 -1.46
N ALA A 19 -5.11 3.48 -2.48
CA ALA A 19 -4.59 3.53 -3.85
C ALA A 19 -4.60 4.96 -4.41
N PHE A 20 -5.64 5.76 -4.12
CA PHE A 20 -5.69 7.16 -4.52
C PHE A 20 -4.73 8.05 -3.75
N ALA A 21 -4.23 7.62 -2.59
CA ALA A 21 -3.28 8.40 -1.79
C ALA A 21 -1.95 8.65 -2.51
N ASP A 22 -1.54 7.77 -3.43
CA ASP A 22 -0.30 7.94 -4.20
C ASP A 22 -0.45 8.98 -5.33
N VAL A 23 -1.67 9.21 -5.83
CA VAL A 23 -1.92 10.09 -6.99
C VAL A 23 -1.49 11.54 -6.73
N PRO A 24 -1.82 12.17 -5.58
CA PRO A 24 -1.37 13.53 -5.31
C PRO A 24 0.14 13.68 -5.13
N LEU A 25 0.87 12.60 -4.79
CA LEU A 25 2.32 12.60 -4.55
C LEU A 25 3.15 12.62 -5.83
N VAL A 26 2.60 12.09 -6.93
CA VAL A 26 3.31 11.97 -8.22
C VAL A 26 3.16 13.24 -9.05
N MET A 27 4.24 13.66 -9.70
CA MET A 27 4.19 14.78 -10.64
C MET A 27 3.33 14.39 -11.86
N PRO A 28 2.37 15.23 -12.27
CA PRO A 28 1.58 14.96 -13.46
C PRO A 28 2.47 14.91 -14.71
N LYS A 29 2.34 13.86 -15.53
CA LYS A 29 3.05 13.69 -16.83
C LYS A 29 4.58 13.54 -16.73
N GLN A 30 5.08 12.97 -15.64
CA GLN A 30 6.52 12.74 -15.43
C GLN A 30 7.05 11.63 -16.36
N GLY A 31 8.10 11.93 -17.14
CA GLY A 31 8.94 10.93 -17.81
C GLY A 31 9.76 10.12 -16.79
N GLU A 32 10.20 8.91 -17.17
CA GLU A 32 10.65 7.81 -16.30
C GLU A 32 11.84 8.07 -15.34
N ASN A 33 12.43 9.27 -15.27
CA ASN A 33 13.77 9.48 -14.70
C ASN A 33 13.82 10.32 -13.41
N ILE A 34 12.92 10.12 -12.44
CA ILE A 34 13.10 10.71 -11.10
C ILE A 34 13.41 9.62 -10.08
N LYS A 35 14.60 9.74 -9.49
CA LYS A 35 15.16 8.83 -8.49
C LYS A 35 14.20 8.76 -7.30
N LEU A 36 13.78 7.53 -6.95
CA LEU A 36 12.85 7.20 -5.86
C LEU A 36 13.24 7.76 -4.47
N ALA A 37 14.47 8.27 -4.33
CA ALA A 37 15.04 8.79 -3.10
C ALA A 37 15.54 10.25 -3.22
N GLY A 38 15.19 10.96 -4.29
CA GLY A 38 15.60 12.35 -4.52
C GLY A 38 14.54 13.37 -4.12
N VAL A 39 14.98 14.56 -3.74
CA VAL A 39 14.08 15.72 -3.73
C VAL A 39 13.62 15.99 -5.17
N CYS A 40 12.32 16.21 -5.35
CA CYS A 40 11.75 16.55 -6.65
C CYS A 40 11.56 18.06 -6.72
N PRO A 41 12.26 18.80 -7.61
CA PRO A 41 12.13 20.25 -7.71
C PRO A 41 10.68 20.72 -7.94
N TRP A 42 9.87 19.90 -8.61
CA TRP A 42 8.43 20.12 -8.81
C TRP A 42 7.66 20.32 -7.50
N TRP A 43 8.15 19.81 -6.37
CA TRP A 43 7.52 20.05 -5.08
C TRP A 43 7.46 21.53 -4.73
N ALA A 44 8.40 22.37 -5.20
CA ALA A 44 8.38 23.81 -4.95
C ALA A 44 7.11 24.47 -5.54
N ASP A 45 6.68 24.02 -6.72
CA ASP A 45 5.54 24.58 -7.47
C ASP A 45 4.22 23.87 -7.17
N ALA A 46 4.26 22.66 -6.59
CA ALA A 46 3.08 21.87 -6.29
C ALA A 46 2.19 22.55 -5.22
N THR A 47 0.87 22.45 -5.34
CA THR A 47 -0.03 22.92 -4.27
C THR A 47 0.11 22.05 -3.01
N SER A 48 0.41 22.65 -1.86
CA SER A 48 0.56 21.96 -0.57
C SER A 48 -0.67 21.11 -0.16
N LYS A 49 -1.87 21.49 -0.63
CA LYS A 49 -3.12 20.74 -0.45
C LYS A 49 -3.01 19.30 -0.95
N ARG A 50 -2.23 19.04 -2.01
CA ARG A 50 -2.04 17.70 -2.58
C ARG A 50 -1.47 16.72 -1.57
N PHE A 51 -0.39 17.11 -0.89
CA PHE A 51 0.29 16.26 0.10
C PHE A 51 -0.57 16.03 1.35
N ARG A 52 -1.37 17.03 1.76
CA ARG A 52 -2.33 16.86 2.86
C ARG A 52 -3.47 15.91 2.51
N VAL A 53 -4.02 16.02 1.29
CA VAL A 53 -5.07 15.11 0.81
C VAL A 53 -4.53 13.69 0.70
N SER A 54 -3.33 13.51 0.15
CA SER A 54 -2.65 12.21 0.10
C SER A 54 -2.53 11.58 1.49
N PHE A 55 -2.05 12.33 2.49
CA PHE A 55 -1.98 11.84 3.86
C PHE A 55 -3.33 11.33 4.38
N TRP A 56 -4.39 12.13 4.26
CA TRP A 56 -5.72 11.74 4.75
C TRP A 56 -6.32 10.54 4.01
N LEU A 57 -6.13 10.46 2.69
CA LEU A 57 -6.55 9.30 1.90
C LEU A 57 -5.86 8.02 2.38
N SER A 58 -4.56 8.08 2.68
CA SER A 58 -3.81 6.94 3.20
C SER A 58 -4.21 6.60 4.63
N PHE A 59 -4.29 7.60 5.51
CA PHE A 59 -4.65 7.41 6.91
C PHE A 59 -6.03 6.77 7.08
N LEU A 60 -7.01 7.16 6.27
CA LEU A 60 -8.36 6.58 6.29
C LEU A 60 -8.47 5.27 5.49
N GLY A 61 -7.63 5.09 4.47
CA GLY A 61 -7.64 3.90 3.61
C GLY A 61 -6.94 2.69 4.22
N GLN A 62 -5.79 2.87 4.88
CA GLN A 62 -5.00 1.75 5.41
C GLN A 62 -5.73 0.86 6.45
N PRO A 63 -6.58 1.38 7.36
CA PRO A 63 -7.28 0.56 8.35
C PRO A 63 -8.14 -0.56 7.75
N GLY A 64 -8.77 -0.35 6.60
CA GLY A 64 -9.56 -1.41 5.95
C GLY A 64 -8.69 -2.54 5.40
N GLY A 65 -7.50 -2.22 4.89
CA GLY A 65 -6.51 -3.24 4.50
C GLY A 65 -6.08 -4.08 5.70
N TYR A 66 -5.80 -3.46 6.85
CA TYR A 66 -5.45 -4.16 8.08
C TYR A 66 -6.55 -5.12 8.53
N ILE A 67 -7.80 -4.66 8.58
CA ILE A 67 -8.95 -5.48 8.99
C ILE A 67 -9.12 -6.68 8.05
N VAL A 68 -9.06 -6.46 6.74
CA VAL A 68 -9.18 -7.54 5.75
C VAL A 68 -8.10 -8.60 5.95
N MET A 69 -6.86 -8.19 6.14
CA MET A 69 -5.75 -9.11 6.37
C MET A 69 -5.90 -9.90 7.66
N TRP A 70 -6.39 -9.25 8.72
CA TRP A 70 -6.66 -9.92 9.98
C TRP A 70 -7.75 -10.98 9.85
N LEU A 71 -8.84 -10.66 9.13
CA LEU A 71 -9.93 -11.59 8.88
C LEU A 71 -9.54 -12.74 7.95
N LEU A 72 -8.69 -12.49 6.95
CA LEU A 72 -8.08 -13.56 6.16
C LEU A 72 -7.23 -14.49 7.04
N ALA A 73 -6.43 -13.93 7.95
CA ALA A 73 -5.67 -14.74 8.91
C ALA A 73 -6.60 -15.57 9.81
N ASP A 74 -7.73 -15.03 10.26
CA ASP A 74 -8.71 -15.79 11.04
C ASP A 74 -9.30 -16.96 10.25
N LEU A 75 -9.60 -16.78 8.95
CA LEU A 75 -10.03 -17.89 8.09
C LEU A 75 -8.94 -18.95 7.92
N ILE A 76 -7.70 -18.53 7.71
CA ILE A 76 -6.54 -19.44 7.58
C ILE A 76 -6.30 -20.21 8.89
N SER A 77 -6.57 -19.59 10.04
CA SER A 77 -6.26 -20.18 11.35
C SER A 77 -7.04 -21.46 11.67
N LYS A 78 -8.15 -21.71 10.95
CA LYS A 78 -8.94 -22.94 11.07
C LYS A 78 -8.14 -24.18 10.65
N GLU A 79 -7.29 -24.02 9.64
CA GLU A 79 -6.48 -25.11 9.08
C GLU A 79 -4.98 -24.97 9.41
N ASN A 80 -4.49 -23.74 9.55
CA ASN A 80 -3.06 -23.47 9.79
C ASN A 80 -2.83 -22.24 10.68
N THR A 81 -2.84 -22.46 12.00
CA THR A 81 -2.63 -21.41 13.02
C THR A 81 -1.28 -20.70 12.88
N SER A 82 -0.23 -21.44 12.52
CA SER A 82 1.11 -20.86 12.35
C SER A 82 1.16 -19.87 11.19
N LEU A 83 0.61 -20.24 10.04
CA LEU A 83 0.54 -19.37 8.86
C LEU A 83 -0.31 -18.12 9.12
N ALA A 84 -1.42 -18.28 9.84
CA ALA A 84 -2.25 -17.16 10.29
C ALA A 84 -1.51 -16.21 11.23
N CYS A 85 -0.73 -16.74 12.19
CA CYS A 85 0.08 -15.94 13.11
C CYS A 85 1.13 -15.12 12.34
N ILE A 86 1.84 -15.76 11.41
CA ILE A 86 2.82 -15.07 10.55
C ILE A 86 2.13 -13.95 9.76
N LEU A 87 0.94 -14.20 9.19
CA LEU A 87 0.18 -13.18 8.46
C LEU A 87 -0.16 -11.97 9.34
N LYS A 88 -0.58 -12.19 10.58
CA LYS A 88 -0.90 -11.11 11.52
C LYS A 88 0.33 -10.28 11.87
N VAL A 89 1.47 -10.92 12.12
CA VAL A 89 2.75 -10.23 12.42
C VAL A 89 3.21 -9.40 11.21
N VAL A 90 3.22 -10.00 10.02
CA VAL A 90 3.61 -9.30 8.76
C VAL A 90 2.68 -8.12 8.48
N THR A 91 1.38 -8.31 8.70
CA THR A 91 0.38 -7.24 8.53
C THR A 91 0.62 -6.10 9.52
N LEU A 92 0.86 -6.40 10.80
CA LEU A 92 1.11 -5.39 11.82
C LEU A 92 2.37 -4.57 11.52
N ILE A 93 3.48 -5.24 11.23
CA ILE A 93 4.75 -4.58 10.90
C ILE A 93 4.60 -3.77 9.61
N GLY A 94 4.01 -4.39 8.58
CA GLY A 94 3.80 -3.75 7.28
C GLY A 94 2.92 -2.51 7.36
N CYS A 95 1.75 -2.59 7.99
CA CYS A 95 0.84 -1.44 8.11
C CYS A 95 1.44 -0.32 8.96
N TYR A 96 2.08 -0.65 10.09
CA TYR A 96 2.73 0.35 10.94
C TYR A 96 3.84 1.09 10.17
N THR A 97 4.76 0.36 9.56
CA THR A 97 5.87 0.94 8.80
C THR A 97 5.38 1.65 7.54
N GLY A 98 4.36 1.12 6.86
CA GLY A 98 3.74 1.72 5.68
C GLY A 98 3.10 3.09 5.96
N LEU A 99 2.36 3.24 7.06
CA LEU A 99 1.80 4.53 7.45
C LEU A 99 2.91 5.54 7.77
N MET A 100 3.91 5.14 8.56
CA MET A 100 5.06 5.99 8.86
C MET A 100 5.77 6.44 7.59
N CYS A 101 5.90 5.55 6.60
CA CYS A 101 6.51 5.91 5.35
C CYS A 101 5.70 6.92 4.56
N HIS A 102 4.38 6.73 4.53
CA HIS A 102 3.48 7.64 3.86
C HIS A 102 3.47 9.03 4.52
N VAL A 103 3.59 9.11 5.84
CA VAL A 103 3.79 10.38 6.56
C VAL A 103 5.03 11.11 6.05
N VAL A 104 6.18 10.42 5.96
CA VAL A 104 7.43 11.01 5.47
C VAL A 104 7.31 11.45 4.01
N PHE A 105 6.69 10.64 3.14
CA PHE A 105 6.44 11.01 1.74
C PHE A 105 5.55 12.25 1.60
N CYS A 106 4.64 12.51 2.54
CA CYS A 106 3.82 13.72 2.55
C CYS A 106 4.52 14.93 3.18
N LEU A 107 5.36 14.72 4.19
CA LEU A 107 6.07 15.79 4.90
C LEU A 107 7.26 16.33 4.12
N LYS A 108 8.06 15.47 3.47
CA LYS A 108 9.24 15.89 2.70
C LYS A 108 8.94 17.01 1.69
N PRO A 109 7.90 16.90 0.82
CA PRO A 109 7.53 17.97 -0.09
C PRO A 109 7.14 19.27 0.63
N LEU A 110 6.39 19.18 1.73
CA LEU A 110 5.95 20.34 2.50
C LEU A 110 7.10 21.07 3.20
N LEU A 111 8.08 20.32 3.71
CA LEU A 111 9.30 20.87 4.29
C LEU A 111 10.14 21.54 3.22
N TYR A 112 10.36 20.84 2.09
CA TYR A 112 11.11 21.37 0.97
C TYR A 112 10.51 22.69 0.44
N GLN A 113 9.19 22.78 0.27
CA GLN A 113 8.49 24.02 -0.10
C GLN A 113 8.78 25.21 0.80
N LYS A 114 8.98 24.96 2.10
CA LYS A 114 9.32 26.02 3.06
C LYS A 114 10.81 26.37 3.02
N LEU A 115 11.67 25.39 2.81
CA LEU A 115 13.12 25.56 2.76
C LEU A 115 13.55 26.30 1.50
N CYS A 116 13.06 25.90 0.32
CA CYS A 116 13.46 26.50 -0.96
C CYS A 116 13.05 27.98 -1.12
N ARG A 117 12.20 28.49 -0.22
CA ARG A 117 11.84 29.92 -0.14
C ARG A 117 12.77 30.73 0.76
N LYS A 118 13.59 30.07 1.57
CA LYS A 118 14.45 30.67 2.59
C LYS A 118 15.93 30.49 2.31
N MET A 119 16.30 29.46 1.58
CA MET A 119 17.68 29.11 1.29
C MET A 119 17.81 28.60 -0.16
N PRO A 120 19.04 28.60 -0.72
CA PRO A 120 19.33 27.98 -2.00
C PRO A 120 18.81 26.53 -2.10
N ASP A 121 18.58 26.08 -3.33
CA ASP A 121 17.94 24.78 -3.58
C ASP A 121 18.84 23.60 -3.15
N ASP A 122 20.14 23.72 -3.37
CA ASP A 122 21.16 22.77 -2.93
C ASP A 122 21.17 22.61 -1.40
N GLU A 123 21.15 23.72 -0.66
CA GLU A 123 21.09 23.69 0.82
C GLU A 123 19.76 23.09 1.31
N SER A 124 18.65 23.47 0.67
CA SER A 124 17.33 22.87 0.95
C SER A 124 17.32 21.36 0.74
N ASN A 125 17.98 20.89 -0.33
CA ASN A 125 18.08 19.48 -0.67
C ASN A 125 18.91 18.71 0.37
N GLU A 126 20.00 19.28 0.86
CA GLU A 126 20.83 18.68 1.91
C GLU A 126 20.05 18.48 3.22
N VAL A 127 19.30 19.51 3.65
CA VAL A 127 18.47 19.43 4.86
C VAL A 127 17.44 18.30 4.76
N ILE A 128 16.79 18.14 3.61
CA ILE A 128 15.78 17.08 3.41
C ILE A 128 16.41 15.69 3.37
N LYS A 129 17.62 15.55 2.82
CA LYS A 129 18.35 14.27 2.76
C LYS A 129 18.72 13.72 4.14
N VAL A 130 18.81 14.56 5.18
CA VAL A 130 19.04 14.09 6.56
C VAL A 130 17.94 13.13 7.03
N ILE A 131 16.74 13.19 6.42
CA ILE A 131 15.63 12.29 6.73
C ILE A 131 15.85 10.88 6.13
N ASP A 132 16.54 10.76 4.99
CA ASP A 132 16.73 9.51 4.25
C ASP A 132 17.31 8.35 5.07
N PRO A 133 18.40 8.50 5.86
CA PRO A 133 18.95 7.38 6.62
C PRO A 133 17.99 6.86 7.71
N ILE A 134 17.12 7.72 8.26
CA ILE A 134 16.10 7.33 9.25
C ILE A 134 14.93 6.65 8.55
N PHE A 135 14.56 7.15 7.37
CA PHE A 135 13.36 6.77 6.63
C PHE A 135 13.54 5.51 5.78
N ASN A 136 14.70 5.33 5.16
CA ASN A 136 14.93 4.26 4.20
C ASN A 136 14.79 2.86 4.79
N PRO A 137 15.32 2.53 6.00
CA PRO A 137 15.16 1.19 6.55
C PRO A 137 13.68 0.81 6.81
N PRO A 138 12.85 1.64 7.47
CA PRO A 138 11.40 1.40 7.55
C PRO A 138 10.71 1.28 6.19
N MET A 139 11.14 2.06 5.18
CA MET A 139 10.59 1.99 3.83
C MET A 139 10.88 0.65 3.16
N TYR A 140 12.11 0.14 3.24
CA TYR A 140 12.45 -1.17 2.70
C TYR A 140 11.70 -2.28 3.44
N LEU A 141 11.60 -2.19 4.76
CA LEU A 141 10.84 -3.14 5.57
C LEU A 141 9.34 -3.14 5.19
N ALA A 142 8.72 -1.97 5.08
CA ALA A 142 7.34 -1.82 4.62
C ALA A 142 7.17 -2.42 3.22
N GLY A 143 8.10 -2.13 2.32
CA GLY A 143 8.14 -2.66 0.96
C GLY A 143 8.13 -4.19 0.95
N VAL A 144 9.06 -4.83 1.67
CA VAL A 144 9.14 -6.29 1.74
C VAL A 144 7.89 -6.90 2.37
N MET A 145 7.43 -6.37 3.52
CA MET A 145 6.31 -6.95 4.25
C MET A 145 4.98 -6.82 3.49
N LEU A 146 4.69 -5.62 2.96
CA LEU A 146 3.41 -5.34 2.31
C LEU A 146 3.31 -5.93 0.89
N TRP A 147 4.42 -5.98 0.15
CA TRP A 147 4.41 -6.54 -1.20
C TRP A 147 4.64 -8.05 -1.22
N PHE A 148 5.76 -8.49 -0.66
CA PHE A 148 6.20 -9.88 -0.77
C PHE A 148 5.67 -10.74 0.38
N GLY A 149 5.80 -10.27 1.61
CA GLY A 149 5.38 -11.02 2.81
C GLY A 149 3.92 -11.42 2.72
N ILE A 150 3.02 -10.45 2.55
CA ILE A 150 1.58 -10.69 2.43
C ILE A 150 1.26 -11.61 1.25
N ALA A 151 1.80 -11.33 0.06
CA ALA A 151 1.48 -12.10 -1.14
C ALA A 151 1.93 -13.58 -1.01
N VAL A 152 3.16 -13.82 -0.55
CA VAL A 152 3.69 -15.18 -0.37
C VAL A 152 2.85 -15.99 0.62
N ILE A 153 2.47 -15.38 1.75
CA ILE A 153 1.67 -16.05 2.79
C ILE A 153 0.27 -16.40 2.25
N VAL A 154 -0.39 -15.46 1.58
CA VAL A 154 -1.73 -15.69 0.99
C VAL A 154 -1.68 -16.74 -0.11
N ILE A 155 -0.69 -16.69 -1.00
CA ILE A 155 -0.49 -17.71 -2.04
C ILE A 155 -0.25 -19.08 -1.40
N ALA A 156 0.61 -19.18 -0.39
CA ALA A 156 0.86 -20.42 0.34
C ALA A 156 -0.41 -20.97 1.00
N ALA A 157 -1.24 -20.10 1.59
CA ALA A 157 -2.51 -20.50 2.19
C ALA A 157 -3.48 -21.10 1.15
N ILE A 158 -3.56 -20.50 -0.04
CA ILE A 158 -4.41 -21.00 -1.13
C ILE A 158 -3.88 -22.32 -1.68
N LEU A 159 -2.56 -22.44 -1.91
CA LEU A 159 -1.96 -23.64 -2.50
C LEU A 159 -1.97 -24.85 -1.56
N THR A 160 -1.84 -24.63 -0.24
CA THR A 160 -1.92 -25.68 0.78
C THR A 160 -3.37 -26.05 1.14
N GLY A 161 -4.35 -25.28 0.68
CA GLY A 161 -5.76 -25.48 1.03
C GLY A 161 -6.17 -24.86 2.38
N ALA A 162 -5.24 -24.23 3.11
CA ALA A 162 -5.53 -23.53 4.36
C ALA A 162 -6.49 -22.35 4.17
N LEU A 163 -6.58 -21.80 2.95
CA LEU A 163 -7.66 -20.92 2.52
C LEU A 163 -8.46 -21.63 1.40
N PRO A 164 -9.71 -22.08 1.67
CA PRO A 164 -10.45 -22.95 0.75
C PRO A 164 -11.11 -22.13 -0.38
N VAL A 165 -10.29 -21.66 -1.32
CA VAL A 165 -10.74 -20.91 -2.50
C VAL A 165 -10.14 -21.51 -3.78
N PRO A 166 -10.72 -21.22 -4.96
CA PRO A 166 -10.12 -21.66 -6.23
C PRO A 166 -8.68 -21.17 -6.40
N LYS A 167 -7.79 -22.01 -6.94
CA LYS A 167 -6.35 -21.72 -7.06
C LYS A 167 -6.03 -20.44 -7.84
N TRP A 168 -6.89 -20.02 -8.77
CA TRP A 168 -6.70 -18.76 -9.51
C TRP A 168 -6.75 -17.52 -8.59
N CYS A 169 -7.38 -17.63 -7.41
CA CYS A 169 -7.38 -16.56 -6.40
C CYS A 169 -5.97 -16.23 -5.89
N ALA A 170 -4.96 -17.06 -6.17
CA ALA A 170 -3.55 -16.74 -5.91
C ALA A 170 -3.06 -15.46 -6.62
N PHE A 171 -3.80 -14.94 -7.62
CA PHE A 171 -3.51 -13.64 -8.23
C PHE A 171 -4.16 -12.45 -7.51
N LEU A 172 -5.05 -12.67 -6.52
CA LEU A 172 -5.78 -11.60 -5.82
C LEU A 172 -4.97 -11.01 -4.67
N ASN A 173 -3.81 -10.44 -4.97
CA ASN A 173 -2.90 -9.84 -3.99
C ASN A 173 -2.06 -8.71 -4.63
N PRO A 174 -1.20 -8.00 -3.85
CA PRO A 174 -0.38 -6.92 -4.37
C PRO A 174 0.55 -7.31 -5.54
N ILE A 175 1.14 -8.49 -5.56
CA ILE A 175 1.97 -8.91 -6.72
C ILE A 175 1.09 -9.03 -7.98
N GLY A 176 -0.12 -9.56 -7.86
CA GLY A 176 -1.08 -9.61 -8.97
C GLY A 176 -1.48 -8.23 -9.48
N SER A 177 -1.66 -7.25 -8.59
CA SER A 177 -1.99 -5.88 -9.01
C SER A 177 -0.87 -5.25 -9.84
N LEU A 178 0.41 -5.52 -9.54
CA LEU A 178 1.54 -5.04 -10.35
C LEU A 178 1.49 -5.55 -11.78
N ILE A 179 1.15 -6.83 -11.97
CA ILE A 179 1.09 -7.45 -13.30
C ILE A 179 0.04 -6.76 -14.17
N VAL A 180 -1.08 -6.31 -13.59
CA VAL A 180 -2.16 -5.63 -14.32
C VAL A 180 -1.87 -4.14 -14.49
N LEU A 181 -1.41 -3.47 -13.43
CA LEU A 181 -1.28 -2.02 -13.42
C LEU A 181 -0.03 -1.55 -14.16
N MET A 182 1.10 -2.26 -14.11
CA MET A 182 2.32 -1.82 -14.82
C MET A 182 2.13 -1.69 -16.35
N PRO A 183 1.47 -2.63 -17.06
CA PRO A 183 1.14 -2.44 -18.48
C PRO A 183 0.23 -1.24 -18.73
N LEU A 184 -0.80 -1.02 -17.90
CA LEU A 184 -1.69 0.14 -18.02
C LEU A 184 -0.93 1.47 -17.87
N LYS A 185 0.17 1.48 -17.07
CA LYS A 185 1.08 2.64 -16.94
C LYS A 185 1.67 3.00 -18.29
N LYS A 186 2.19 1.98 -18.97
CA LYS A 186 2.87 2.12 -20.25
C LYS A 186 1.90 2.58 -21.33
N CYS A 187 0.62 2.27 -21.20
CA CYS A 187 -0.45 2.76 -22.06
C CYS A 187 -0.93 4.19 -21.71
N GLY A 188 -0.29 4.90 -20.78
CA GLY A 188 -0.62 6.28 -20.43
C GLY A 188 -1.82 6.45 -19.48
N VAL A 189 -2.34 5.35 -18.91
CA VAL A 189 -3.40 5.41 -17.91
C VAL A 189 -2.82 5.97 -16.60
N ARG A 190 -3.48 6.97 -16.02
CA ARG A 190 -3.14 7.44 -14.66
C ARG A 190 -3.39 6.32 -13.68
N ILE A 191 -2.33 5.69 -13.21
CA ILE A 191 -2.46 4.60 -12.25
C ILE A 191 -2.56 5.15 -10.84
N ILE A 192 -3.53 4.59 -10.12
CA ILE A 192 -3.59 4.54 -8.67
C ILE A 192 -2.43 3.70 -8.08
N GLY A 193 -2.15 3.87 -6.80
CA GLY A 193 -1.16 3.09 -6.07
C GLY A 193 -1.39 1.58 -6.21
N ALA A 194 -0.41 0.87 -6.80
CA ALA A 194 -0.54 -0.55 -7.05
C ALA A 194 -0.65 -1.37 -5.76
N LEU A 195 0.01 -0.91 -4.68
CA LEU A 195 -0.11 -1.53 -3.36
C LEU A 195 -1.54 -1.41 -2.80
N GLY A 196 -2.12 -0.21 -2.85
CA GLY A 196 -3.50 0.04 -2.43
C GLY A 196 -4.51 -0.79 -3.22
N PHE A 197 -4.32 -0.91 -4.53
CA PHE A 197 -5.14 -1.79 -5.36
C PHE A 197 -4.93 -3.28 -5.03
N GLY A 198 -3.72 -3.67 -4.62
CA GLY A 198 -3.46 -5.00 -4.06
C GLY A 198 -4.34 -5.33 -2.87
N PHE A 199 -4.58 -4.36 -1.97
CA PHE A 199 -5.51 -4.51 -0.85
C PHE A 199 -6.98 -4.59 -1.30
N VAL A 200 -7.36 -3.93 -2.40
CA VAL A 200 -8.68 -4.14 -3.03
C VAL A 200 -8.83 -5.60 -3.46
N LEU A 201 -7.81 -6.17 -4.10
CA LEU A 201 -7.84 -7.59 -4.51
C LEU A 201 -7.92 -8.54 -3.31
N LEU A 202 -7.19 -8.27 -2.22
CA LEU A 202 -7.29 -9.06 -0.98
C LEU A 202 -8.68 -8.94 -0.33
N SER A 203 -9.34 -7.79 -0.49
CA SER A 203 -10.72 -7.60 -0.01
C SER A 203 -11.72 -8.43 -0.82
N VAL A 204 -11.52 -8.52 -2.14
CA VAL A 204 -12.27 -9.44 -3.02
C VAL A 204 -12.00 -10.88 -2.62
N LEU A 205 -10.75 -11.25 -2.34
CA LEU A 205 -10.39 -12.59 -1.85
C LEU A 205 -11.14 -12.93 -0.56
N LEU A 206 -11.22 -12.00 0.40
CA LEU A 206 -11.96 -12.20 1.63
C LEU A 206 -13.44 -12.50 1.37
N ILE A 207 -14.07 -11.77 0.45
CA ILE A 207 -15.48 -12.00 0.06
C ILE A 207 -15.65 -13.39 -0.56
N ILE A 208 -14.75 -13.81 -1.44
CA ILE A 208 -14.79 -15.14 -2.06
C ILE A 208 -14.64 -16.23 -0.98
N ALA A 209 -13.63 -16.11 -0.12
CA ALA A 209 -13.38 -17.07 0.95
C ALA A 209 -14.55 -17.14 1.94
N ALA A 210 -15.18 -16.00 2.26
CA ALA A 210 -16.34 -15.95 3.14
C ALA A 210 -17.55 -16.71 2.60
N ASN A 211 -17.70 -16.81 1.28
CA ASN A 211 -18.80 -17.55 0.65
C ASN A 211 -18.45 -19.02 0.41
N ALA A 212 -17.16 -19.37 0.32
CA ALA A 212 -16.71 -20.76 0.19
C ALA A 212 -16.85 -21.56 1.49
N VAL A 213 -16.88 -20.90 2.65
CA VAL A 213 -17.01 -21.53 3.99
C VAL A 213 -18.48 -21.80 4.38
N VAL A 214 -19.46 -21.39 3.56
CA VAL A 214 -20.91 -21.53 3.86
C VAL A 214 -21.51 -22.81 3.24
N PHE A 215 -20.69 -23.64 2.59
CA PHE A 215 -21.06 -24.96 2.05
C PHE A 215 -20.23 -26.05 2.71
#